data_AF-A0A381QTQ8-F1
#
_entry.id   AF-A0A381QTQ8-F1
#
_cell.length_a   1.000
_cell.length_b   1.000
_cell.length_c   1.000
_cell.angle_alpha   90.00
_cell.angle_beta   90.00
_cell.angle_gamma   90.00
#
_symmetry.space_group_name_H-M   'P 1'
#
loop_
_entity.id
_entity.type
_entity.pdbx_description
1 polymer ?
#
loop_
_entity_poly.entity_id
_entity_poly.type
_entity_poly.pdbx_seq_one_letter_code
_entity_poly.pdbx_strand_id
1 'polypeptide(L)'
;MLSALPETWLVHVMQMAEDDQDMTLIRLNKEEEGVGISTGAHLAGRKSAMLMQNHGLLTSVNGIVSVAQLYRIPLLMVISYRGEMGERDPWQTEGGRITEPLLQSLGIIYRKLSDPTTVAYQVRQAQILAESSLRPVALLLTRDLMWEE
;
A
#
# COMPACT_ATOMS: atom_id res chain seq x y z
N MET A 1 -8.05 8.67 -6.04
CA MET A 1 -8.30 7.31 -6.56
C MET A 1 -7.60 6.30 -5.66
N LEU A 2 -8.28 5.20 -5.31
CA LEU A 2 -7.73 4.11 -4.52
C LEU A 2 -7.86 2.82 -5.34
N SER A 3 -6.79 2.06 -5.54
CA SER A 3 -6.85 0.76 -6.21
C SER A 3 -6.64 -0.36 -5.19
N ALA A 4 -7.54 -1.35 -5.13
CA ALA A 4 -7.50 -2.37 -4.09
C ALA A 4 -7.96 -3.76 -4.58
N LEU A 5 -7.41 -4.81 -3.97
CA LEU A 5 -7.97 -6.17 -4.00
C LEU A 5 -8.63 -6.48 -2.65
N PRO A 6 -9.78 -7.19 -2.62
CA PRO A 6 -10.46 -7.50 -1.36
C PRO A 6 -9.62 -8.42 -0.47
N GLU A 7 -9.32 -7.97 0.74
CA GLU A 7 -8.65 -8.74 1.79
C GLU A 7 -9.34 -8.45 3.13
N THR A 8 -9.36 -9.43 4.03
CA THR A 8 -10.16 -9.39 5.28
C THR A 8 -9.87 -8.17 6.14
N TRP A 9 -8.62 -7.73 6.26
CA TRP A 9 -8.30 -6.51 7.01
C TRP A 9 -8.70 -5.25 6.24
N LEU A 10 -8.53 -5.24 4.93
CA LEU A 10 -8.74 -4.07 4.09
C LEU A 10 -10.21 -3.75 3.82
N VAL A 11 -11.15 -4.66 4.11
CA VAL A 11 -12.60 -4.46 3.85
C VAL A 11 -13.11 -3.14 4.43
N HIS A 12 -12.76 -2.81 5.68
CA HIS A 12 -13.23 -1.59 6.34
C HIS A 12 -12.72 -0.32 5.63
N VAL A 13 -11.44 -0.31 5.23
CA VAL A 13 -10.85 0.81 4.49
C VAL A 13 -11.46 0.93 3.09
N MET A 14 -11.76 -0.21 2.45
CA MET A 14 -12.43 -0.22 1.15
C MET A 14 -13.86 0.31 1.24
N GLN A 15 -14.61 -0.05 2.28
CA GLN A 15 -15.96 0.48 2.54
C GLN A 15 -15.92 1.99 2.75
N MET A 16 -15.01 2.48 3.59
CA MET A 16 -14.82 3.93 3.78
C MET A 16 -14.53 4.66 2.46
N ALA A 17 -13.75 4.03 1.56
CA ALA A 17 -13.45 4.60 0.25
C ALA A 17 -14.61 4.49 -0.75
N GLU A 18 -15.54 3.54 -0.58
CA GLU A 18 -16.78 3.46 -1.37
C GLU A 18 -17.81 4.51 -0.94
N ASP A 19 -17.85 4.82 0.36
CA ASP A 19 -18.77 5.81 0.93
C ASP A 19 -18.32 7.27 0.72
N ASP A 20 -17.04 7.50 0.40
CA ASP A 20 -16.48 8.83 0.15
C ASP A 20 -16.68 9.26 -1.33
N GLN A 21 -17.49 10.30 -1.54
CA GLN A 21 -17.83 10.82 -2.87
C GLN A 21 -16.64 11.46 -3.62
N ASP A 22 -15.60 11.88 -2.89
CA ASP A 22 -14.38 12.45 -3.47
C ASP A 22 -13.35 11.36 -3.82
N MET A 23 -13.61 10.11 -3.42
CA MET A 23 -12.81 8.96 -3.76
C MET A 23 -13.40 8.19 -4.94
N THR A 24 -12.51 7.47 -5.63
CA THR A 24 -12.90 6.48 -6.65
C THR A 24 -12.14 5.22 -6.32
N LEU A 25 -12.87 4.20 -5.86
CA LEU A 25 -12.32 2.87 -5.62
C LEU A 25 -12.31 2.08 -6.93
N ILE A 26 -11.13 1.61 -7.32
CA ILE A 26 -10.94 0.69 -8.43
C ILE A 26 -10.61 -0.68 -7.85
N ARG A 27 -11.52 -1.64 -8.06
CA ARG A 27 -11.30 -3.04 -7.68
C ARG A 27 -10.42 -3.71 -8.73
N LEU A 28 -9.35 -4.34 -8.27
CA LEU A 28 -8.37 -5.01 -9.12
C LEU A 28 -8.64 -6.51 -9.17
N ASN A 29 -8.24 -7.18 -10.26
CA ASN A 29 -8.23 -8.65 -10.32
C ASN A 29 -6.88 -9.22 -9.86
N LYS A 30 -5.80 -8.44 -10.02
CA LYS A 30 -4.45 -8.73 -9.53
C LYS A 30 -3.77 -7.45 -9.02
N GLU A 31 -2.95 -7.55 -7.98
CA GLU A 31 -2.28 -6.37 -7.40
C GLU A 31 -1.33 -5.70 -8.40
N GLU A 32 -0.72 -6.49 -9.29
CA GLU A 32 0.18 -5.99 -10.34
C GLU A 32 -0.50 -4.98 -11.28
N GLU A 33 -1.80 -5.14 -11.53
CA GLU A 33 -2.59 -4.23 -12.38
C GLU A 33 -2.72 -2.85 -11.74
N GLY A 34 -2.75 -2.80 -10.41
CA GLY A 34 -2.84 -1.56 -9.65
C GLY A 34 -1.66 -0.63 -9.87
N VAL A 35 -0.48 -1.18 -10.19
CA VAL A 35 0.70 -0.37 -10.51
C VAL A 35 0.46 0.37 -11.82
N GLY A 36 0.01 -0.34 -12.86
CA GLY A 36 -0.31 0.27 -14.16
C GLY A 36 -1.43 1.30 -14.07
N ILE A 37 -2.50 1.01 -13.31
CA ILE A 37 -3.60 1.95 -13.08
C ILE A 37 -3.12 3.20 -12.36
N SER A 38 -2.31 3.05 -11.30
CA SER A 38 -1.75 4.19 -10.57
C SER A 38 -0.79 5.01 -11.43
N THR A 39 0.00 4.36 -12.29
CA THR A 39 0.81 5.04 -13.29
C THR A 39 -0.04 5.85 -14.27
N GLY A 40 -1.11 5.25 -14.82
CA GLY A 40 -2.03 5.95 -15.70
C GLY A 40 -2.70 7.15 -15.02
N ALA A 41 -3.14 6.98 -13.77
CA ALA A 41 -3.73 8.05 -12.97
C ALA A 41 -2.74 9.20 -12.76
N HIS A 42 -1.48 8.90 -12.43
CA HIS A 42 -0.44 9.89 -12.28
C HIS A 42 -0.20 10.67 -13.59
N LEU A 43 -0.08 9.97 -14.72
CA LEU A 43 0.13 10.61 -16.03
C LEU A 43 -1.07 11.48 -16.46
N ALA A 44 -2.27 11.15 -15.97
CA ALA A 44 -3.47 11.97 -16.14
C ALA A 44 -3.58 13.14 -15.13
N GLY A 45 -2.54 13.39 -14.32
CA GLY A 45 -2.52 14.45 -13.32
C GLY A 45 -3.38 14.17 -12.08
N ARG A 46 -3.70 12.90 -11.81
CA ARG A 46 -4.49 12.47 -10.64
C ARG A 46 -3.59 11.83 -9.59
N LYS A 47 -4.00 11.97 -8.33
CA LYS A 47 -3.38 11.27 -7.20
C LYS A 47 -4.01 9.89 -7.02
N SER A 48 -3.15 8.90 -6.80
CA SER A 48 -3.54 7.51 -6.57
C SER A 48 -2.81 6.91 -5.39
N ALA A 49 -3.50 6.03 -4.66
CA ALA A 49 -2.90 5.13 -3.69
C ALA A 49 -3.29 3.68 -4.03
N MET A 50 -2.40 2.75 -3.71
CA MET A 50 -2.66 1.32 -3.81
C MET A 50 -2.86 0.74 -2.42
N LEU A 51 -3.94 -0.01 -2.23
CA LEU A 51 -4.20 -0.80 -1.04
C LEU A 51 -3.94 -2.27 -1.37
N MET A 52 -3.01 -2.92 -0.65
CA MET A 52 -2.63 -4.31 -0.93
C MET A 52 -2.23 -5.04 0.36
N GLN A 53 -2.12 -6.36 0.30
CA GLN A 53 -1.51 -7.16 1.37
C GLN A 53 0.00 -7.29 1.11
N ASN A 54 0.78 -7.63 2.13
CA ASN A 54 2.20 -7.98 2.00
C ASN A 54 2.47 -9.07 0.93
N HIS A 55 1.60 -10.05 0.74
CA HIS A 55 1.75 -11.01 -0.37
C HIS A 55 1.57 -10.37 -1.76
N GLY A 56 0.64 -9.41 -1.88
CA GLY A 56 0.43 -8.63 -3.09
C GLY A 56 1.63 -7.73 -3.43
N LEU A 57 2.38 -7.28 -2.43
CA LEU A 57 3.67 -6.61 -2.66
C LEU A 57 4.65 -7.55 -3.39
N LEU A 58 4.74 -8.82 -2.98
CA LEU A 58 5.66 -9.80 -3.57
C LEU A 58 5.35 -10.07 -5.04
N THR A 59 4.06 -10.17 -5.38
CA THR A 59 3.63 -10.37 -6.78
C THR A 59 3.84 -9.11 -7.61
N SER A 60 3.72 -7.93 -6.99
CA SER A 60 3.80 -6.65 -7.69
C SER A 60 5.23 -6.10 -7.87
N VAL A 61 6.27 -6.77 -7.33
CA VAL A 61 7.67 -6.29 -7.40
C VAL A 61 8.10 -5.95 -8.81
N ASN A 62 7.78 -6.83 -9.78
CA ASN A 62 8.17 -6.59 -11.17
C ASN A 62 7.57 -5.28 -11.72
N GLY A 63 6.28 -5.03 -11.47
CA GLY A 63 5.63 -3.78 -11.87
C GLY A 63 6.20 -2.57 -11.15
N ILE A 64 6.46 -2.67 -9.85
CA ILE A 64 7.04 -1.59 -9.05
C ILE A 64 8.41 -1.20 -9.60
N VAL A 65 9.29 -2.17 -9.89
CA VAL A 65 10.64 -1.88 -10.39
C VAL A 65 10.62 -1.42 -11.84
N SER A 66 10.00 -2.21 -12.72
CA SER A 66 10.04 -1.97 -14.17
C SER A 66 9.16 -0.82 -14.64
N VAL A 67 8.18 -0.39 -13.83
CA VAL A 67 7.30 0.73 -14.17
C VAL A 67 7.48 1.88 -13.19
N ALA A 68 7.12 1.68 -11.92
CA ALA A 68 7.04 2.80 -10.99
C ALA A 68 8.41 3.44 -10.69
N GLN A 69 9.44 2.62 -10.45
CA GLN A 69 10.79 3.13 -10.22
C GLN A 69 11.46 3.59 -11.53
N LEU A 70 11.34 2.78 -12.60
CA LEU A 70 11.97 3.09 -13.89
C LEU A 70 11.48 4.44 -14.46
N TYR A 71 10.17 4.67 -14.47
CA TYR A 71 9.56 5.88 -15.02
C TYR A 71 9.34 6.99 -13.98
N ARG A 72 9.84 6.82 -12.76
CA ARG A 72 9.73 7.80 -11.66
C ARG A 72 8.28 8.19 -11.38
N ILE A 73 7.44 7.18 -11.16
CA ILE A 73 6.04 7.35 -10.81
C ILE A 73 5.92 7.47 -9.29
N PRO A 74 5.28 8.52 -8.75
CA PRO A 74 4.98 8.64 -7.34
C PRO A 74 3.88 7.65 -6.98
N LEU A 75 4.26 6.57 -6.29
CA LEU A 75 3.36 5.48 -5.94
C LEU A 75 3.24 5.37 -4.42
N LEU A 76 2.09 5.75 -3.86
CA LEU A 76 1.79 5.49 -2.45
C LEU A 76 1.19 4.09 -2.32
N MET A 77 1.87 3.22 -1.58
CA MET A 77 1.41 1.87 -1.28
C MET A 77 1.02 1.79 0.19
N VAL A 78 -0.22 1.40 0.47
CA VAL A 78 -0.73 1.10 1.80
C VAL A 78 -0.88 -0.40 1.88
N ILE A 79 -0.08 -1.03 2.73
CA ILE A 79 0.12 -2.46 2.77
C ILE A 79 -0.39 -2.99 4.11
N SER A 80 -1.40 -3.87 4.08
CA SER A 80 -1.79 -4.68 5.24
C SER A 80 -0.59 -5.55 5.63
N TYR A 81 0.01 -5.28 6.80
CA TYR A 81 1.25 -5.92 7.23
C TYR A 81 0.95 -7.08 8.18
N ARG A 82 0.85 -8.27 7.58
CA ARG A 82 0.65 -9.55 8.29
C ARG A 82 1.98 -10.23 8.58
N GLY A 83 2.02 -11.13 9.57
CA GLY A 83 3.23 -11.91 9.89
C GLY A 83 4.23 -11.21 10.83
N GLU A 84 3.82 -10.16 11.54
CA GLU A 84 4.58 -9.55 12.63
C GLU A 84 4.30 -10.24 13.99
N MET A 85 4.96 -9.80 15.06
CA MET A 85 4.72 -10.26 16.43
C MET A 85 3.23 -10.26 16.76
N GLY A 86 2.74 -11.38 17.30
CA GLY A 86 1.33 -11.57 17.59
C GLY A 86 0.50 -12.09 16.41
N GLU A 87 1.09 -12.37 15.25
CA GLU A 87 0.41 -13.10 14.16
C GLU A 87 0.03 -14.51 14.61
N ARG A 88 -1.22 -14.91 14.32
CA ARG A 88 -1.76 -16.22 14.69
C ARG A 88 -1.85 -17.17 13.48
N ASP A 89 -1.86 -16.62 12.28
CA ASP A 89 -2.04 -17.36 11.04
C ASP A 89 -0.69 -17.80 10.45
N PRO A 90 -0.33 -19.10 10.47
CA PRO A 90 1.00 -19.57 10.05
C PRO A 90 1.33 -19.27 8.58
N TRP A 91 0.32 -19.17 7.71
CA TRP A 91 0.53 -18.87 6.29
C TRP A 91 0.94 -17.42 6.03
N GLN A 92 0.81 -16.52 7.01
CA GLN A 92 1.20 -15.12 6.87
C GLN A 92 2.64 -14.83 7.33
N THR A 93 3.27 -15.74 8.07
CA THR A 93 4.56 -15.47 8.73
C THR A 93 5.70 -15.26 7.75
N GLU A 94 5.77 -16.06 6.68
CA GLU A 94 6.84 -15.92 5.69
C GLU A 94 6.72 -14.62 4.89
N GLY A 95 5.50 -14.23 4.50
CA GLY A 95 5.25 -12.95 3.83
C GLY A 95 5.68 -11.77 4.70
N GLY A 96 5.30 -11.78 5.99
CA GLY A 96 5.69 -10.76 6.95
C GLY A 96 7.21 -10.65 7.14
N ARG A 97 7.88 -11.80 7.29
CA ARG A 97 9.34 -11.90 7.49
C ARG A 97 10.14 -11.24 6.36
N ILE A 98 9.67 -11.32 5.12
CA ILE A 98 10.41 -10.80 3.96
C ILE A 98 10.00 -9.39 3.51
N THR A 99 8.86 -8.87 4.00
CA THR A 99 8.31 -7.59 3.53
C THR A 99 9.26 -6.42 3.75
N GLU A 100 9.74 -6.23 4.98
CA GLU A 100 10.66 -5.13 5.31
C GLU A 100 12.03 -5.28 4.61
N PRO A 101 12.70 -6.46 4.64
CA PRO A 101 13.92 -6.67 3.86
C PRO A 101 13.76 -6.41 2.36
N LEU A 102 12.62 -6.78 1.78
CA LEU A 102 12.33 -6.51 0.37
C LEU A 102 12.22 -5.00 0.11
N LEU A 103 11.44 -4.27 0.90
CA LEU A 103 11.30 -2.81 0.76
C LEU A 103 12.65 -2.11 0.88
N GLN A 104 13.49 -2.52 1.83
CA GLN A 104 14.86 -2.03 1.98
C GLN A 104 15.71 -2.32 0.74
N SER A 105 15.65 -3.55 0.23
CA SER A 105 16.41 -3.97 -0.96
C SER A 105 15.99 -3.21 -2.22
N LEU A 106 14.71 -2.85 -2.33
CA LEU A 106 14.18 -2.03 -3.41
C LEU A 106 14.45 -0.52 -3.20
N GLY A 107 15.03 -0.11 -2.07
CA GLY A 107 15.25 1.29 -1.73
C GLY A 107 13.95 2.09 -1.54
N ILE A 108 12.85 1.41 -1.17
CA ILE A 108 11.54 2.01 -0.94
C ILE A 108 11.47 2.45 0.51
N ILE A 109 11.23 3.75 0.73
CA ILE A 109 11.03 4.30 2.07
C ILE A 109 9.70 3.78 2.59
N TYR A 110 9.69 3.28 3.83
CA TYR A 110 8.48 2.80 4.46
C TYR A 110 8.33 3.26 5.91
N ARG A 111 7.09 3.20 6.41
CA ARG A 111 6.75 3.44 7.81
C ARG A 111 5.65 2.49 8.27
N LYS A 112 5.77 1.96 9.49
CA LYS A 112 4.70 1.22 10.16
C LYS A 112 3.69 2.17 10.78
N LEU A 113 2.41 1.89 10.57
CA LEU A 113 1.27 2.61 11.11
C LEU A 113 0.64 1.75 12.19
N SER A 114 0.78 2.17 13.45
CA SER A 114 0.26 1.44 14.62
C SER A 114 -0.61 2.28 15.55
N ASP A 115 -0.61 3.61 15.40
CA ASP A 115 -1.37 4.54 16.24
C ASP A 115 -2.41 5.28 15.41
N PRO A 116 -3.72 5.03 15.61
CA PRO A 116 -4.83 5.69 14.91
C PRO A 116 -4.75 7.22 14.93
N THR A 117 -4.25 7.82 16.00
CA THR A 117 -4.18 9.27 16.15
C THR A 117 -3.16 9.92 15.21
N THR A 118 -2.18 9.15 14.74
CA THR A 118 -1.10 9.65 13.87
C THR A 118 -1.26 9.27 12.40
N VAL A 119 -2.16 8.34 12.07
CA VAL A 119 -2.33 7.78 10.71
C VAL A 119 -2.53 8.87 9.68
N ALA A 120 -3.50 9.78 9.87
CA ALA A 120 -3.82 10.81 8.90
C ALA A 120 -2.62 11.72 8.59
N TYR A 121 -1.84 12.06 9.62
CA TYR A 121 -0.61 12.84 9.47
C TYR A 121 0.45 12.04 8.68
N GLN A 122 0.69 10.79 9.04
CA GLN A 122 1.72 9.96 8.41
C GLN A 122 1.39 9.63 6.95
N VAL A 123 0.12 9.36 6.62
CA VAL A 123 -0.34 9.18 5.24
C VAL A 123 -0.08 10.43 4.40
N ARG A 124 -0.38 11.62 4.94
CA ARG A 124 -0.10 12.89 4.26
C ARG A 124 1.39 13.08 4.00
N GLN A 125 2.24 12.81 5.00
CA GLN A 125 3.70 12.92 4.83
C GLN A 125 4.23 11.94 3.77
N ALA A 126 3.75 10.71 3.77
CA ALA A 126 4.13 9.70 2.78
C ALA A 126 3.71 10.10 1.36
N GLN A 127 2.51 10.64 1.19
CA GLN A 127 2.05 11.15 -0.11
C GLN A 127 2.94 12.29 -0.62
N ILE A 128 3.28 13.26 0.26
CA ILE A 128 4.18 14.37 -0.09
C ILE A 128 5.56 13.85 -0.50
N LEU A 129 6.08 12.84 0.22
CA LEU A 129 7.37 12.25 -0.10
C LEU A 129 7.34 11.51 -1.45
N ALA A 130 6.29 10.72 -1.71
CA ALA A 130 6.14 10.02 -2.98
C ALA A 130 6.12 11.01 -4.15
N GLU A 131 5.32 12.07 -4.04
CA GLU A 131 5.20 13.13 -5.06
C GLU A 131 6.50 13.91 -5.27
N SER A 132 7.18 14.31 -4.18
CA SER A 132 8.39 15.13 -4.28
C SER A 132 9.62 14.35 -4.77
N SER A 133 9.72 13.06 -4.40
CA SER A 133 10.82 12.20 -4.81
C SER A 133 10.58 11.49 -6.15
N LEU A 134 9.33 11.50 -6.65
CA LEU A 134 8.89 10.72 -7.80
C LEU A 134 9.27 9.24 -7.67
N ARG A 135 9.05 8.69 -6.48
CA ARG A 135 9.38 7.31 -6.13
C ARG A 135 8.25 6.64 -5.34
N PRO A 136 8.22 5.31 -5.32
CA PRO A 136 7.33 4.57 -4.44
C PRO A 136 7.64 4.84 -2.96
N VAL A 137 6.58 4.92 -2.14
CA VAL A 137 6.63 4.99 -0.68
C VAL A 137 5.61 4.01 -0.12
N ALA A 138 5.98 3.27 0.93
CA ALA A 138 5.12 2.27 1.55
C ALA A 138 4.68 2.65 2.98
N LEU A 139 3.43 2.36 3.30
CA LEU A 139 2.89 2.43 4.65
C LEU A 139 2.43 1.04 5.05
N LEU A 140 2.96 0.52 6.14
CA LEU A 140 2.66 -0.82 6.65
C LEU A 140 1.60 -0.68 7.75
N LEU A 141 0.36 -1.06 7.46
CA LEU A 141 -0.74 -1.08 8.44
C LEU A 141 -0.54 -2.28 9.37
N THR A 142 -0.25 -2.01 10.64
CA THR A 142 -0.04 -3.08 11.62
C THR A 142 -1.37 -3.56 12.20
N ARG A 143 -1.30 -4.72 12.86
CA ARG A 143 -2.43 -5.35 13.56
C ARG A 143 -3.14 -4.40 14.53
N ASP A 144 -2.37 -3.63 15.30
CA ASP A 144 -2.87 -2.73 16.35
C ASP A 144 -3.78 -1.63 15.82
N LEU A 145 -3.65 -1.30 14.53
CA LEU A 145 -4.49 -0.31 13.87
C LEU A 145 -5.82 -0.90 13.37
N MET A 146 -5.84 -2.20 13.10
CA MET A 146 -6.91 -2.88 12.38
C MET A 146 -7.86 -3.65 13.31
N TRP A 147 -7.43 -3.95 14.54
CA TRP A 147 -8.26 -4.57 15.58
C TRP A 147 -8.38 -3.66 16.79
N GLU A 148 -9.62 -3.30 17.13
CA GLU A 148 -10.00 -3.03 18.51
C GLU A 148 -10.19 -4.40 19.20
N GLU A 149 -9.59 -4.61 20.38
CA GLU A 149 -9.90 -5.79 21.20
C GLU A 149 -11.36 -5.81 21.69
#